data_AF-A0A3A9BWA0-F1
#
_entry.id   AF-A0A3A9BWA0-F1
#
_cell.length_a   1.000
_cell.length_b   1.000
_cell.length_c   1.000
_cell.angle_alpha   90.00
_cell.angle_beta   90.00
_cell.angle_gamma   90.00
#
_symmetry.space_group_name_H-M   'P 1'
#
loop_
_entity.id
_entity.type
_entity.pdbx_description
1 polymer ?
#
loop_
_entity_poly.entity_id
_entity_poly.type
_entity_poly.pdbx_seq_one_letter_code
_entity_poly.pdbx_strand_id
1 'polypeptide(L)'
;MTFKEFAHKQATLLIEKPTQQNVIQVVSTILNCKVDGQPITSSQISQILRYLEDEIGDLRIILESFDNTATLSLMGEVRKLIAQAQETKKQ
;
A
#
# COMPACT_ATOMS: atom_id res chain seq x y z
N MET A 1 6.94 -14.09 6.63
CA MET A 1 6.60 -13.21 5.50
C MET A 1 7.29 -11.89 5.75
N THR A 2 8.07 -11.41 4.80
CA THR A 2 8.77 -10.13 4.89
C THR A 2 7.85 -8.96 4.51
N PHE A 3 8.20 -7.73 4.87
CA PHE A 3 7.46 -6.55 4.43
C PHE A 3 7.47 -6.37 2.92
N LYS A 4 8.53 -6.82 2.22
CA LYS A 4 8.60 -6.78 0.77
C LYS A 4 7.60 -7.74 0.13
N GLU A 5 7.56 -9.00 0.58
CA GLU A 5 6.57 -9.99 0.10
C GLU A 5 5.14 -9.55 0.41
N PHE A 6 4.92 -8.92 1.56
CA PHE A 6 3.63 -8.37 1.94
C PHE A 6 3.21 -7.24 0.99
N ALA A 7 4.10 -6.27 0.74
CA ALA A 7 3.86 -5.17 -0.17
C ALA A 7 3.59 -5.64 -1.61
N HIS A 8 4.36 -6.62 -2.10
CA HIS A 8 4.15 -7.23 -3.43
C HIS A 8 2.73 -7.80 -3.60
N LYS A 9 2.21 -8.51 -2.60
CA LYS A 9 0.83 -9.03 -2.62
C LYS A 9 -0.22 -7.91 -2.67
N GLN A 10 -0.02 -6.84 -1.90
CA GLN A 10 -0.95 -5.70 -1.90
C GLN A 10 -0.87 -4.90 -3.21
N ALA A 11 0.33 -4.73 -3.78
CA ALA A 11 0.54 -4.08 -5.07
C ALA A 11 -0.17 -4.86 -6.19
N THR A 12 -0.02 -6.19 -6.23
CA THR A 12 -0.71 -7.06 -7.19
C THR A 12 -2.22 -6.90 -7.13
N LEU A 13 -2.81 -6.86 -5.92
CA LEU A 13 -4.24 -6.65 -5.74
C LEU A 13 -4.72 -5.30 -6.32
N LEU A 14 -3.96 -4.23 -6.13
CA LEU A 14 -4.28 -2.90 -6.64
C LEU A 14 -4.13 -2.81 -8.16
N ILE A 15 -3.18 -3.55 -8.73
CA ILE A 15 -2.92 -3.57 -10.18
C ILE A 15 -3.97 -4.41 -10.89
N GLU A 16 -4.27 -5.62 -10.40
CA GLU A 16 -5.28 -6.49 -11.02
C GLU A 16 -6.69 -5.90 -10.91
N LYS A 17 -6.98 -5.21 -9.79
CA LYS A 17 -8.30 -4.62 -9.52
C LYS A 17 -8.15 -3.25 -8.87
N PRO A 18 -7.93 -2.19 -9.67
CA PRO A 18 -7.74 -0.82 -9.20
C PRO A 18 -9.08 -0.19 -8.77
N THR A 19 -9.66 -0.67 -7.67
CA THR A 19 -10.90 -0.14 -7.10
C THR A 19 -10.67 0.52 -5.75
N GLN A 20 -11.50 1.50 -5.42
CA GLN A 20 -11.44 2.21 -4.14
C GLN A 20 -11.64 1.26 -2.94
N GLN A 21 -12.48 0.23 -3.10
CA GLN A 21 -12.67 -0.81 -2.08
C GLN A 21 -11.37 -1.58 -1.79
N ASN A 22 -10.60 -1.91 -2.83
CA ASN A 22 -9.30 -2.57 -2.65
C ASN A 22 -8.27 -1.63 -2.03
N VAL A 23 -8.30 -0.33 -2.32
CA VAL A 23 -7.47 0.66 -1.63
C VAL A 23 -7.77 0.69 -0.13
N ILE A 24 -9.04 0.77 0.25
CA ILE A 24 -9.45 0.75 1.66
C ILE A 24 -9.01 -0.56 2.33
N GLN A 25 -9.14 -1.70 1.63
CA GLN A 25 -8.70 -2.99 2.12
C GLN A 25 -7.19 -3.04 2.35
N VAL A 26 -6.39 -2.56 1.39
CA VAL A 26 -4.92 -2.51 1.50
C VAL A 26 -4.50 -1.62 2.67
N VAL A 27 -5.08 -0.41 2.77
CA VAL A 27 -4.82 0.52 3.87
C VAL A 27 -5.17 -0.12 5.22
N SER A 28 -6.35 -0.72 5.34
CA SER A 28 -6.78 -1.40 6.57
C SER A 28 -5.84 -2.55 6.92
N THR A 29 -5.41 -3.33 5.93
CA THR A 29 -4.49 -4.46 6.13
C THR A 29 -3.11 -3.97 6.60
N ILE A 30 -2.60 -2.88 6.06
CA ILE A 30 -1.34 -2.25 6.51
C ILE A 30 -1.48 -1.75 7.96
N LEU A 31 -2.54 -0.99 8.25
CA LEU A 31 -2.75 -0.37 9.57
C LEU A 31 -3.02 -1.38 10.69
N ASN A 32 -3.58 -2.54 10.36
CA ASN A 32 -3.85 -3.64 11.29
C ASN A 32 -2.74 -4.71 11.30
N CYS A 33 -1.68 -4.52 10.50
CA CYS A 33 -0.56 -5.45 10.46
C CYS A 33 0.15 -5.50 11.83
N LYS A 34 0.50 -6.72 12.25
CA LYS A 34 1.23 -6.98 13.50
C LYS A 34 2.47 -7.82 13.23
N VAL A 35 3.57 -7.46 13.87
CA VAL A 35 4.81 -8.23 13.91
C VAL A 35 5.03 -8.66 15.35
N ASP A 36 5.21 -9.96 15.58
CA ASP A 36 5.34 -10.55 16.92
C ASP A 36 4.20 -10.16 17.88
N GLY A 37 2.98 -10.06 17.32
CA GLY A 37 1.77 -9.68 18.07
C GLY A 37 1.63 -8.18 18.36
N GLN A 38 2.65 -7.37 18.06
CA GLN A 38 2.65 -5.92 18.24
C GLN A 38 2.24 -5.19 16.94
N PRO A 39 1.45 -4.10 17.02
CA PRO A 39 1.20 -3.25 15.88
C PRO A 39 2.49 -2.74 15.25
N ILE A 40 2.56 -2.70 13.92
CA ILE A 40 3.72 -2.14 13.25
C ILE A 40 3.89 -0.65 13.53
N THR A 41 5.14 -0.21 13.64
CA THR A 41 5.52 1.18 13.89
C THR A 41 5.33 2.05 12.64
N SER A 42 5.28 3.37 12.81
CA SER A 42 5.22 4.30 11.68
C SER A 42 6.38 4.13 10.71
N SER A 43 7.59 3.78 11.20
CA SER A 43 8.74 3.51 10.33
C SER A 43 8.55 2.27 9.47
N GLN A 44 7.97 1.22 10.04
CA GLN A 44 7.66 -0.02 9.30
C GLN A 44 6.54 0.20 8.29
N ILE A 45 5.54 1.02 8.62
CA ILE A 45 4.49 1.45 7.68
C ILE A 45 5.11 2.20 6.50
N SER A 46 5.99 3.18 6.75
CA SER A 46 6.70 3.90 5.68
C SER A 46 7.54 2.97 4.81
N GLN A 47 8.15 1.95 5.40
CA GLN A 47 8.93 0.95 4.66
C GLN A 47 8.04 0.09 3.76
N ILE A 48 6.88 -0.37 4.25
CA ILE A 48 5.90 -1.11 3.46
C ILE A 48 5.38 -0.26 2.31
N LEU A 49 5.06 1.01 2.57
CA LEU A 49 4.61 1.96 1.55
C LEU A 49 5.64 2.12 0.44
N ARG A 50 6.92 2.26 0.79
CA ARG A 50 8.00 2.37 -0.19
C ARG A 50 8.11 1.12 -1.06
N TYR A 51 8.07 -0.07 -0.46
CA TYR A 51 8.06 -1.31 -1.25
C TYR A 51 6.83 -1.42 -2.13
N LEU A 52 5.67 -0.98 -1.67
CA LEU A 52 4.44 -1.04 -2.45
C LEU A 52 4.51 -0.14 -3.69
N GLU A 53 5.16 1.02 -3.57
CA GLU A 53 5.42 1.90 -4.71
C GLU A 53 6.46 1.37 -5.68
N ASP A 54 7.57 0.82 -5.16
CA ASP A 54 8.60 0.21 -5.99
C ASP A 54 7.99 -0.94 -6.82
N GLU A 55 7.17 -1.80 -6.20
CA GLU A 55 6.49 -2.91 -6.88
C GLU A 55 5.46 -2.43 -7.92
N ILE A 56 4.70 -1.37 -7.62
CA ILE A 56 3.80 -0.75 -8.60
C ILE A 56 4.61 -0.13 -9.76
N GLY A 57 5.74 0.52 -9.46
CA GLY A 57 6.65 1.09 -10.46
C GLY A 57 7.24 0.02 -11.38
N ASP A 58 7.75 -1.07 -10.81
CA ASP A 58 8.38 -2.17 -11.53
C ASP A 58 7.34 -2.92 -12.39
N LEU A 59 6.14 -3.18 -11.86
CA LEU A 59 5.07 -3.82 -12.63
C LEU A 59 4.54 -2.90 -13.75
N ARG A 60 4.58 -1.57 -13.57
CA ARG A 60 4.28 -0.59 -14.63
C ARG A 60 5.31 -0.59 -15.75
N ILE A 61 6.60 -0.84 -15.45
CA ILE A 61 7.65 -0.95 -16.47
C ILE A 61 7.44 -2.22 -17.32
N ILE A 62 6.96 -3.30 -16.70
CA ILE A 62 6.74 -4.58 -17.38
C ILE A 62 5.47 -4.54 -18.28
N LEU A 63 4.48 -3.71 -17.94
CA LEU A 63 3.21 -3.61 -18.66
C LEU A 63 3.10 -2.27 -19.41
N GLU A 64 3.77 -2.14 -20.56
CA GLU A 64 3.75 -0.92 -21.42
C GLU A 64 2.34 -0.41 -21.79
N SER A 65 1.31 -1.26 -21.69
CA SER A 65 -0.10 -0.94 -22.00
C SER A 65 -0.99 -0.71 -20.77
N PHE A 66 -0.41 -0.58 -19.57
CA PHE A 66 -1.18 -0.44 -18.33
C PHE A 66 -1.70 1.00 -18.14
N ASP A 67 -3.01 1.15 -17.82
CA ASP A 67 -3.60 2.47 -17.56
C ASP A 67 -3.11 3.04 -16.23
N ASN A 68 -2.03 3.80 -16.34
CA ASN A 68 -1.28 4.36 -15.23
C ASN A 68 -2.04 5.41 -14.43
N THR A 69 -3.11 5.98 -14.98
CA THR A 69 -3.83 7.12 -14.38
C THR A 69 -4.62 6.70 -13.15
N ALA A 70 -5.28 5.53 -13.23
CA ALA A 70 -6.07 4.99 -12.12
C ALA A 70 -5.15 4.55 -10.96
N THR A 71 -4.08 3.82 -11.24
CA THR A 71 -3.19 3.29 -10.19
C THR A 71 -2.39 4.39 -9.48
N LEU A 72 -1.93 5.42 -10.18
CA LEU A 72 -1.29 6.59 -9.55
C LEU A 72 -2.27 7.33 -8.62
N SER A 73 -3.52 7.47 -9.04
CA SER A 73 -4.58 8.08 -8.22
C SER A 73 -4.83 7.27 -6.95
N LEU A 74 -4.89 5.94 -7.08
CA LEU A 74 -5.10 5.03 -5.94
C LEU A 74 -3.91 5.00 -4.98
N MET A 75 -2.67 5.06 -5.46
CA MET A 75 -1.49 5.12 -4.59
C MET A 75 -1.45 6.42 -3.78
N GLY A 76 -1.81 7.54 -4.41
CA GLY A 76 -2.02 8.82 -3.72
C GLY A 76 -3.07 8.72 -2.62
N GLU A 77 -4.16 7.99 -2.88
CA GLU A 77 -5.23 7.75 -1.91
C GLU A 77 -4.78 6.85 -0.75
N VAL A 78 -4.03 5.77 -1.03
CA VAL A 78 -3.42 4.90 0.00
C VAL A 78 -2.53 5.71 0.95
N ARG A 79 -1.64 6.55 0.41
CA ARG A 79 -0.77 7.43 1.22
C ARG A 79 -1.58 8.38 2.08
N LYS A 80 -2.57 9.05 1.49
CA LYS A 80 -3.42 10.03 2.17
C LYS A 80 -4.17 9.40 3.34
N LEU A 81 -4.79 8.23 3.13
CA LEU A 81 -5.57 7.54 4.16
C LEU A 81 -4.68 7.04 5.31
N ILE A 82 -3.48 6.53 5.01
CA ILE A 82 -2.52 6.11 6.04
C ILE A 82 -2.03 7.32 6.85
N ALA A 83 -1.70 8.43 6.19
CA ALA A 83 -1.29 9.66 6.88
C ALA A 83 -2.39 10.16 7.84
N GLN A 84 -3.64 10.24 7.37
CA GLN A 84 -4.78 10.63 8.21
C GLN A 84 -4.98 9.69 9.40
N ALA A 85 -4.88 8.37 9.19
CA ALA A 85 -5.01 7.40 10.27
C ALA A 85 -3.87 7.50 11.30
N GLN A 86 -2.66 7.85 10.87
CA GLN A 86 -1.52 8.10 11.77
C GLN A 86 -1.68 9.40 12.57
N GLU A 87 -2.24 10.45 11.97
CA GLU A 87 -2.53 11.72 12.67
C GLU A 87 -3.64 11.55 13.71
N THR A 88 -4.66 10.75 13.42
CA THR A 88 -5.79 10.52 14.34
C THR A 88 -5.37 9.70 15.57
N LYS A 89 -4.34 8.86 15.47
CA LYS A 89 -3.76 8.12 16.61
C LYS A 89 -2.91 8.98 17.55
N LYS A 90 -2.64 10.25 17.21
CA LYS A 90 -1.85 11.19 18.03
C LYS A 90 -2.70 12.18 18.86
N GLN A 91 -4.03 12.17 18.70
CA GLN A 91 -4.97 12.90 19.58
C GLN A 91 -5.42 12.00 20.73
#